data_AF-A0A0W8FV84-F1
#
_entry.id   AF-A0A0W8FV84-F1
#
_cell.length_a   1.000
_cell.length_b   1.000
_cell.length_c   1.000
_cell.angle_alpha   90.00
_cell.angle_beta   90.00
_cell.angle_gamma   90.00
#
_symmetry.space_group_name_H-M   'P 1'
#
loop_
_entity.id
_entity.type
_entity.pdbx_description
1 polymer ?
#
loop_
_entity_poly.entity_id
_entity_poly.type
_entity_poly.pdbx_seq_one_letter_code
_entity_poly.pdbx_strand_id
1 'polypeptide(L)'
;MWNYSTSDQALNDVLRLSRGMTYKAAVAGLNLGGGKAVIIGDSRTQKNELLFRTFGKFVDGLAGRYITAEDVGTDVRDMEYVRMETKYVTGISKALGGSGDPSPVTAYGVYVGMKACAKEKWGSDSLRGRKVAIQGAGQVARYLCEHLYSEGAELYITDIIDDKVKRILETVKAYVVKPEEIYDVDAEIFSPTALGGIINDDTLSRFKFEIIAGGANNQLEDENKHGKMLMDKGILYAPDYVINSGGLINVSNELEGYRQDRAMKQAEGIYEIVKKVLTISKEQNIPTHVASNKLAEERLRKIGGIRKIYSGYSTFSGRLGELSEM
;
A
#
# COMPACT_ATOMS: atom_id res chain seq x y z
N MET A 1 2.41 -10.62 13.16
CA MET A 1 2.20 -11.54 14.29
C MET A 1 0.83 -11.27 14.88
N TRP A 2 -0.05 -12.27 14.91
CA TRP A 2 -1.42 -12.10 15.39
C TRP A 2 -1.93 -13.36 16.05
N ASN A 3 -2.84 -13.22 17.01
CA ASN A 3 -3.44 -14.36 17.69
C ASN A 3 -4.65 -14.86 16.89
N TYR A 4 -4.59 -16.10 16.41
CA TYR A 4 -5.68 -16.75 15.67
C TYR A 4 -6.35 -17.78 16.56
N SER A 5 -7.67 -17.96 16.39
CA SER A 5 -8.40 -18.97 17.16
C SER A 5 -8.06 -20.39 16.71
N THR A 6 -7.70 -20.56 15.42
CA THR A 6 -7.27 -21.84 14.85
C THR A 6 -6.13 -21.65 13.85
N SER A 7 -5.37 -22.73 13.60
CA SER A 7 -4.34 -22.75 12.54
C SER A 7 -4.92 -22.52 11.15
N ASP A 8 -6.16 -22.96 10.89
CA ASP A 8 -6.81 -22.81 9.60
C ASP A 8 -7.12 -21.34 9.28
N GLN A 9 -7.48 -20.55 10.30
CA GLN A 9 -7.64 -19.10 10.12
C GLN A 9 -6.32 -18.44 9.72
N ALA A 10 -5.21 -18.81 10.39
CA ALA A 10 -3.88 -18.31 10.05
C ALA A 10 -3.44 -18.75 8.64
N LEU A 11 -3.74 -19.99 8.24
CA LEU A 11 -3.42 -20.53 6.91
C LEU A 11 -4.20 -19.80 5.82
N ASN A 12 -5.51 -19.60 6.00
CA ASN A 12 -6.34 -18.86 5.05
C ASN A 12 -5.84 -17.42 4.90
N ASP A 13 -5.47 -16.78 6.01
CA ASP A 13 -4.98 -15.40 5.96
C ASP A 13 -3.62 -15.28 5.26
N VAL A 14 -2.65 -16.16 5.58
CA VAL A 14 -1.33 -16.11 4.94
C VAL A 14 -1.41 -16.39 3.43
N LEU A 15 -2.29 -17.30 2.99
CA LEU A 15 -2.51 -17.58 1.56
C LEU A 15 -3.13 -16.37 0.85
N ARG A 16 -4.17 -15.77 1.45
CA ARG A 16 -4.84 -14.58 0.92
C ARG A 16 -3.88 -13.39 0.81
N LEU A 17 -3.11 -13.13 1.87
CA LEU A 17 -2.12 -12.06 1.90
C LEU A 17 -0.97 -12.30 0.90
N SER A 18 -0.49 -13.55 0.76
CA SER A 18 0.53 -13.91 -0.23
C SER A 18 0.07 -13.66 -1.66
N ARG A 19 -1.20 -14.01 -1.97
CA ARG A 19 -1.83 -13.67 -3.26
C ARG A 19 -1.88 -12.15 -3.44
N GLY A 20 -2.34 -11.40 -2.44
CA GLY A 20 -2.39 -9.94 -2.49
C GLY A 20 -1.03 -9.30 -2.79
N MET A 21 0.04 -9.80 -2.16
CA MET A 21 1.41 -9.33 -2.43
C MET A 21 1.87 -9.60 -3.87
N THR A 22 1.44 -10.71 -4.48
CA THR A 22 1.75 -11.01 -5.89
C THR A 22 1.17 -9.93 -6.80
N TYR A 23 -0.11 -9.60 -6.62
CA TYR A 23 -0.80 -8.58 -7.43
C TYR A 23 -0.23 -7.18 -7.16
N LYS A 24 0.07 -6.85 -5.89
CA LYS A 24 0.67 -5.56 -5.49
C LYS A 24 2.06 -5.38 -6.10
N ALA A 25 2.94 -6.37 -6.00
CA ALA A 25 4.27 -6.30 -6.61
C ALA A 25 4.21 -6.19 -8.14
N ALA A 26 3.32 -6.98 -8.77
CA ALA A 26 3.15 -6.95 -10.22
C ALA A 26 2.64 -5.59 -10.70
N VAL A 27 1.56 -5.05 -10.12
CA VAL A 27 0.97 -3.78 -10.56
C VAL A 27 1.91 -2.60 -10.31
N ALA A 28 2.68 -2.63 -9.22
CA ALA A 28 3.69 -1.62 -8.89
C ALA A 28 4.93 -1.69 -9.81
N GLY A 29 4.97 -2.62 -10.77
CA GLY A 29 6.08 -2.74 -11.71
C GLY A 29 7.34 -3.36 -11.12
N LEU A 30 7.26 -3.96 -9.93
CA LEU A 30 8.41 -4.51 -9.21
C LEU A 30 8.79 -5.91 -9.72
N ASN A 31 10.07 -6.24 -9.65
CA ASN A 31 10.60 -7.56 -9.99
C ASN A 31 10.62 -8.48 -8.77
N LEU A 32 9.51 -8.49 -8.04
CA LEU A 32 9.26 -9.32 -6.86
C LEU A 32 8.04 -10.21 -7.10
N GLY A 33 8.03 -11.38 -6.46
CA GLY A 33 6.84 -12.20 -6.34
C GLY A 33 5.94 -11.75 -5.19
N GLY A 34 5.00 -12.61 -4.80
CA GLY A 34 4.22 -12.43 -3.57
C GLY A 34 4.44 -13.58 -2.59
N GLY A 35 4.66 -13.22 -1.33
CA GLY A 35 4.74 -14.15 -0.22
C GLY A 35 4.37 -13.44 1.08
N LYS A 36 4.04 -14.22 2.11
CA LYS A 36 3.69 -13.71 3.42
C LYS A 36 4.11 -14.70 4.50
N ALA A 37 4.47 -14.18 5.66
CA ALA A 37 4.62 -14.94 6.89
C ALA A 37 3.56 -14.53 7.90
N VAL A 38 2.99 -15.50 8.60
CA VAL A 38 2.14 -15.29 9.76
C VAL A 38 2.78 -16.03 10.94
N ILE A 39 3.10 -15.27 11.99
CA ILE A 39 3.51 -15.81 13.28
C ILE A 39 2.27 -15.78 14.18
N ILE A 40 1.84 -16.95 14.64
CA ILE A 40 0.70 -17.11 15.53
C ILE A 40 1.15 -16.78 16.97
N GLY A 41 0.57 -15.75 17.55
CA GLY A 41 0.85 -15.32 18.92
C GLY A 41 0.47 -13.87 19.20
N ASP A 42 0.42 -13.52 20.49
CA ASP A 42 0.18 -12.16 20.95
C ASP A 42 1.45 -11.30 20.82
N SER A 43 1.41 -10.36 19.88
CA SER A 43 2.51 -9.44 19.60
C SER A 43 2.88 -8.52 20.78
N ARG A 44 2.04 -8.41 21.82
CA ARG A 44 2.31 -7.55 22.99
C ARG A 44 3.07 -8.27 24.08
N THR A 45 2.88 -9.58 24.20
CA THR A 45 3.36 -10.36 25.35
C THR A 45 4.33 -11.47 24.98
N GLN A 46 4.33 -11.93 23.72
CA GLN A 46 5.07 -13.13 23.29
C GLN A 46 6.24 -12.86 22.35
N LYS A 47 6.56 -11.58 22.07
CA LYS A 47 7.77 -11.23 21.32
C LYS A 47 9.03 -11.48 22.16
N ASN A 48 10.05 -12.09 21.56
CA ASN A 48 11.39 -12.21 22.14
C ASN A 48 12.43 -12.45 21.04
N GLU A 49 13.71 -12.26 21.37
CA GLU A 49 14.83 -12.41 20.43
C GLU A 49 14.91 -13.83 19.85
N LEU A 50 14.74 -14.87 20.69
CA LEU A 50 14.83 -16.27 20.25
C LEU A 50 13.83 -16.57 19.13
N LEU A 51 12.60 -16.09 19.25
CA LEU A 51 11.55 -16.25 18.25
C LEU A 51 11.96 -15.66 16.89
N PHE A 52 12.39 -14.40 16.87
CA PHE A 52 12.69 -13.70 15.61
C PHE A 52 14.00 -14.13 14.97
N ARG A 53 15.02 -14.50 15.76
CA ARG A 53 16.23 -15.14 15.22
C ARG A 53 15.93 -16.51 14.63
N THR A 54 15.09 -17.31 15.29
CA THR A 54 14.63 -18.60 14.75
C THR A 54 13.86 -18.42 13.44
N PHE A 55 12.94 -17.43 13.39
CA PHE A 55 12.26 -17.07 12.14
C PHE A 55 13.26 -16.65 11.05
N GLY A 56 14.27 -15.84 11.39
CA GLY A 56 15.34 -15.46 10.48
C GLY A 56 16.11 -16.65 9.91
N LYS A 57 16.40 -17.69 10.71
CA LYS A 57 16.99 -18.94 10.20
C LYS A 57 16.11 -19.66 9.18
N PHE A 58 14.79 -19.71 9.40
CA PHE A 58 13.87 -20.30 8.43
C PHE A 58 13.78 -19.48 7.14
N VAL A 59 13.80 -18.14 7.24
CA VAL A 59 13.86 -17.26 6.06
C VAL A 59 15.17 -17.47 5.30
N ASP A 60 16.30 -17.57 6.00
CA ASP A 60 17.61 -17.81 5.39
C ASP A 60 17.65 -19.14 4.61
N GLY A 61 17.05 -20.19 5.18
CA GLY A 61 16.92 -21.51 4.54
C GLY A 61 16.14 -21.49 3.22
N LEU A 62 15.36 -20.44 2.93
CA LEU A 62 14.70 -20.25 1.64
C LEU A 62 15.61 -19.60 0.57
N ALA A 63 16.86 -19.30 0.91
CA ALA A 63 17.91 -18.85 -0.01
C ALA A 63 17.46 -17.70 -0.94
N GLY A 64 16.76 -16.71 -0.39
CA GLY A 64 16.29 -15.53 -1.12
C GLY A 64 15.05 -15.74 -1.99
N ARG A 65 14.41 -16.91 -1.95
CA ARG A 65 13.08 -17.14 -2.53
C ARG A 65 11.98 -16.35 -1.81
N TYR A 66 12.22 -16.03 -0.53
CA TYR A 66 11.36 -15.20 0.30
C TYR A 66 12.20 -14.11 0.96
N ILE A 67 11.66 -12.90 0.97
CA ILE A 67 12.24 -11.73 1.64
C ILE A 67 11.14 -11.20 2.56
N THR A 68 11.44 -11.08 3.85
CA THR A 68 10.46 -10.61 4.85
C THR A 68 10.61 -9.11 5.12
N ALA A 69 9.57 -8.50 5.66
CA ALA A 69 9.57 -7.14 6.17
C ALA A 69 8.64 -7.04 7.39
N GLU A 70 8.58 -5.87 8.02
CA GLU A 70 7.61 -5.60 9.07
C GLU A 70 6.16 -5.57 8.54
N ASP A 71 5.23 -5.97 9.40
CA ASP A 71 3.78 -5.86 9.21
C ASP A 71 3.07 -5.83 10.59
N VAL A 72 1.73 -5.86 10.60
CA VAL A 72 0.89 -5.88 11.81
C VAL A 72 1.43 -6.87 12.84
N GLY A 73 1.72 -6.33 14.03
CA GLY A 73 2.26 -7.07 15.17
C GLY A 73 3.77 -7.31 15.14
N THR A 74 4.49 -6.73 14.19
CA THR A 74 5.96 -6.71 14.14
C THR A 74 6.46 -5.29 13.89
N ASP A 75 7.69 -4.98 14.27
CA ASP A 75 8.30 -3.67 14.08
C ASP A 75 9.78 -3.78 13.65
N VAL A 76 10.41 -2.63 13.41
CA VAL A 76 11.83 -2.52 13.02
C VAL A 76 12.75 -3.33 13.91
N ARG A 77 12.53 -3.36 15.24
CA ARG A 77 13.41 -4.10 16.17
C ARG A 77 13.29 -5.60 15.97
N ASP A 78 12.10 -6.10 15.68
CA ASP A 78 11.93 -7.52 15.33
C ASP A 78 12.68 -7.88 14.05
N MET A 79 12.65 -6.99 13.05
CA MET A 79 13.39 -7.18 11.79
C MET A 79 14.91 -7.08 11.98
N GLU A 80 15.39 -6.31 12.96
CA GLU A 80 16.80 -6.31 13.36
C GLU A 80 17.25 -7.67 13.90
N TYR A 81 16.42 -8.34 14.71
CA TYR A 81 16.72 -9.72 15.15
C TYR A 81 16.72 -10.71 13.98
N VAL A 82 15.78 -10.59 13.05
CA VAL A 82 15.77 -11.40 11.81
C VAL A 82 17.06 -11.16 11.00
N ARG A 83 17.49 -9.89 10.90
CA ARG A 83 18.67 -9.46 10.13
C ARG A 83 19.98 -10.04 10.66
N MET A 84 20.05 -10.39 11.95
CA MET A 84 21.19 -11.09 12.54
C MET A 84 21.40 -12.48 11.93
N GLU A 85 20.36 -13.09 11.38
CA GLU A 85 20.40 -14.47 10.86
C GLU A 85 20.30 -14.55 9.34
N THR A 86 19.86 -13.49 8.66
CA THR A 86 19.73 -13.47 7.19
C THR A 86 19.87 -12.08 6.59
N LYS A 87 20.25 -12.01 5.30
CA LYS A 87 20.18 -10.79 4.48
C LYS A 87 18.81 -10.59 3.80
N TYR A 88 17.93 -11.59 3.84
CA TYR A 88 16.63 -11.57 3.15
C TYR A 88 15.52 -10.94 4.01
N VAL A 89 15.81 -9.74 4.52
CA VAL A 89 14.87 -8.93 5.31
C VAL A 89 15.02 -7.45 4.93
N THR A 90 13.90 -6.74 4.85
CA THR A 90 13.86 -5.29 4.62
C THR A 90 13.02 -4.58 5.69
N GLY A 91 12.99 -3.24 5.67
CA GLY A 91 12.30 -2.46 6.69
C GLY A 91 13.09 -2.37 7.99
N ILE A 92 14.42 -2.45 7.91
CA ILE A 92 15.30 -2.23 9.07
C ILE A 92 15.60 -0.73 9.27
N SER A 93 16.20 -0.39 10.41
CA SER A 93 16.60 0.98 10.73
C SER A 93 17.52 1.59 9.67
N LYS A 94 17.38 2.90 9.42
CA LYS A 94 18.30 3.67 8.55
C LYS A 94 19.75 3.58 9.03
N ALA A 95 19.97 3.46 10.34
CA ALA A 95 21.32 3.29 10.91
C ALA A 95 22.00 1.98 10.46
N LEU A 96 21.20 0.98 10.06
CA LEU A 96 21.66 -0.31 9.55
C LEU A 96 21.58 -0.40 8.01
N GLY A 97 21.39 0.74 7.33
CA GLY A 97 21.27 0.81 5.87
C GLY A 97 19.86 0.55 5.34
N GLY A 98 18.86 0.45 6.22
CA GLY A 98 17.47 0.22 5.82
C GLY A 98 16.72 1.47 5.37
N SER A 99 15.47 1.28 4.99
CA SER A 99 14.61 2.35 4.44
C SER A 99 13.92 3.21 5.52
N GLY A 100 13.79 2.72 6.74
CA GLY A 100 13.06 3.37 7.83
C GLY A 100 11.55 3.48 7.55
N ASP A 101 10.90 4.52 8.08
CA ASP A 101 9.44 4.72 7.94
C ASP A 101 9.00 4.80 6.46
N PRO A 102 8.18 3.84 5.96
CA PRO A 102 7.68 3.83 4.58
C PRO A 102 6.49 4.78 4.36
N SER A 103 5.96 5.39 5.42
CA SER A 103 4.76 6.25 5.37
C SER A 103 4.88 7.45 4.43
N PRO A 104 6.01 8.19 4.34
CA PRO A 104 6.15 9.30 3.41
C PRO A 104 5.97 8.87 1.94
N VAL A 105 6.60 7.77 1.53
CA VAL A 105 6.52 7.26 0.16
C VAL A 105 5.14 6.71 -0.15
N THR A 106 4.50 6.06 0.83
CA THR A 106 3.11 5.59 0.71
C THR A 106 2.14 6.76 0.54
N ALA A 107 2.25 7.78 1.38
CA ALA A 107 1.41 8.96 1.33
C ALA A 107 1.57 9.73 0.01
N TYR A 108 2.80 9.86 -0.47
CA TYR A 108 3.09 10.46 -1.76
C TYR A 108 2.49 9.66 -2.92
N GLY A 109 2.56 8.32 -2.87
CA GLY A 109 1.88 7.43 -3.80
C GLY A 109 0.36 7.63 -3.82
N VAL A 110 -0.26 7.75 -2.64
CA VAL A 110 -1.69 8.04 -2.51
C VAL A 110 -2.03 9.41 -3.09
N TYR A 111 -1.23 10.43 -2.79
CA TYR A 111 -1.39 11.77 -3.31
C TYR A 111 -1.35 11.80 -4.85
N VAL A 112 -0.33 11.22 -5.50
CA VAL A 112 -0.26 11.20 -6.97
C VAL A 112 -1.34 10.31 -7.60
N GLY A 113 -1.72 9.20 -6.95
CA GLY A 113 -2.85 8.38 -7.40
C GLY A 113 -4.19 9.14 -7.34
N MET A 114 -4.38 9.97 -6.31
CA MET A 114 -5.54 10.86 -6.17
C MET A 114 -5.58 11.90 -7.29
N LYS A 115 -4.43 12.49 -7.65
CA LYS A 115 -4.32 13.40 -8.80
C LYS A 115 -4.68 12.73 -10.13
N ALA A 116 -4.28 11.47 -10.34
CA ALA A 116 -4.67 10.71 -11.54
C ALA A 116 -6.19 10.51 -11.61
N CYS A 117 -6.84 10.26 -10.48
CA CYS A 117 -8.29 10.18 -10.39
C CYS A 117 -8.97 11.52 -10.69
N ALA A 118 -8.44 12.61 -10.13
CA ALA A 118 -8.91 13.96 -10.41
C ALA A 118 -8.81 14.29 -11.91
N LYS A 119 -7.71 13.90 -12.56
CA LYS A 119 -7.54 14.08 -14.00
C LYS A 119 -8.62 13.39 -14.82
N GLU A 120 -8.96 12.15 -14.50
CA GLU A 120 -10.01 11.39 -15.20
C GLU A 120 -11.41 11.96 -14.91
N LYS A 121 -11.70 12.32 -13.65
CA LYS A 121 -13.03 12.78 -13.23
C LYS A 121 -13.33 14.22 -13.68
N TRP A 122 -12.34 15.12 -13.61
CA TRP A 122 -12.53 16.57 -13.79
C TRP A 122 -11.73 17.16 -14.95
N GLY A 123 -10.92 16.36 -15.67
CA GLY A 123 -10.06 16.84 -16.75
C GLY A 123 -8.81 17.60 -16.28
N SER A 124 -8.64 17.81 -14.98
CA SER A 124 -7.48 18.45 -14.34
C SER A 124 -7.00 17.62 -13.16
N ASP A 125 -5.69 17.48 -13.01
CA ASP A 125 -5.04 16.75 -11.91
C ASP A 125 -4.77 17.63 -10.68
N SER A 126 -5.18 18.90 -10.73
CA SER A 126 -5.02 19.83 -9.60
C SER A 126 -6.07 19.56 -8.51
N LEU A 127 -5.59 19.48 -7.26
CA LEU A 127 -6.42 19.34 -6.07
C LEU A 127 -6.62 20.67 -5.33
N ARG A 128 -6.14 21.78 -5.91
CA ARG A 128 -6.26 23.11 -5.31
C ARG A 128 -7.73 23.52 -5.19
N GLY A 129 -8.15 23.87 -3.98
CA GLY A 129 -9.53 24.24 -3.66
C GLY A 129 -10.50 23.06 -3.60
N ARG A 130 -10.04 21.82 -3.79
CA ARG A 130 -10.86 20.61 -3.63
C ARG A 130 -10.98 20.25 -2.17
N LYS A 131 -12.12 19.73 -1.78
CA LYS A 131 -12.39 19.24 -0.43
C LYS A 131 -12.09 17.74 -0.37
N VAL A 132 -11.27 17.35 0.61
CA VAL A 132 -10.84 15.96 0.82
C VAL A 132 -11.20 15.53 2.24
N ALA A 133 -12.07 14.53 2.34
CA ALA A 133 -12.42 13.87 3.59
C ALA A 133 -11.48 12.69 3.86
N ILE A 134 -10.69 12.78 4.93
CA ILE A 134 -9.63 11.83 5.27
C ILE A 134 -10.02 11.13 6.56
N GLN A 135 -10.23 9.82 6.46
CA GLN A 135 -10.57 8.99 7.61
C GLN A 135 -9.31 8.31 8.14
N GLY A 136 -8.95 8.64 9.38
CA GLY A 136 -7.72 8.22 10.05
C GLY A 136 -6.68 9.34 10.10
N ALA A 137 -5.93 9.38 11.20
CA ALA A 137 -4.84 10.32 11.45
C ALA A 137 -3.51 9.58 11.73
N GLY A 138 -3.31 8.43 11.07
CA GLY A 138 -2.04 7.69 11.11
C GLY A 138 -0.89 8.41 10.39
N GLN A 139 0.29 7.79 10.36
CA GLN A 139 1.48 8.39 9.74
C GLN A 139 1.29 8.67 8.25
N VAL A 140 0.72 7.73 7.49
CA VAL A 140 0.39 7.94 6.07
C VAL A 140 -0.58 9.11 5.90
N ALA A 141 -1.60 9.21 6.76
CA ALA A 141 -2.58 10.30 6.71
C ALA A 141 -1.94 11.67 6.97
N ARG A 142 -1.01 11.76 7.94
CA ARG A 142 -0.27 13.00 8.23
C ARG A 142 0.49 13.50 7.00
N TYR A 143 1.31 12.66 6.38
CA TYR A 143 2.06 13.04 5.19
C TYR A 143 1.15 13.35 3.99
N LEU A 144 0.02 12.62 3.85
CA LEU A 144 -0.97 12.90 2.82
C LEU A 144 -1.60 14.28 3.02
N CYS A 145 -1.98 14.61 4.26
CA CYS A 145 -2.49 15.94 4.61
C CYS A 145 -1.47 17.03 4.30
N GLU A 146 -0.19 16.84 4.61
CA GLU A 146 0.87 17.80 4.30
C GLU A 146 0.97 18.08 2.79
N HIS A 147 0.93 17.04 1.95
CA HIS A 147 0.92 17.20 0.49
C HIS A 147 -0.31 17.93 -0.03
N LEU A 148 -1.51 17.52 0.42
CA LEU A 148 -2.77 18.12 -0.01
C LEU A 148 -2.90 19.58 0.46
N TYR A 149 -2.53 19.87 1.71
CA TYR A 149 -2.52 21.22 2.26
C TYR A 149 -1.53 22.12 1.52
N SER A 150 -0.33 21.61 1.19
CA SER A 150 0.66 22.35 0.41
C SER A 150 0.19 22.67 -1.02
N GLU A 151 -0.63 21.80 -1.64
CA GLU A 151 -1.28 22.08 -2.92
C GLU A 151 -2.46 23.08 -2.79
N GLY A 152 -2.98 23.27 -1.58
CA GLY A 152 -4.11 24.15 -1.28
C GLY A 152 -5.47 23.46 -1.36
N ALA A 153 -5.54 22.16 -1.08
CA ALA A 153 -6.80 21.46 -0.85
C ALA A 153 -7.38 21.81 0.54
N GLU A 154 -8.69 21.72 0.66
CA GLU A 154 -9.43 21.87 1.91
C GLU A 154 -9.61 20.49 2.56
N LEU A 155 -9.20 20.35 3.82
CA LEU A 155 -9.12 19.03 4.47
C LEU A 155 -10.17 18.88 5.56
N TYR A 156 -10.84 17.73 5.57
CA TYR A 156 -11.71 17.27 6.65
C TYR A 156 -11.09 16.00 7.22
N ILE A 157 -10.71 15.99 8.49
CA ILE A 157 -9.97 14.89 9.10
C ILE A 157 -10.73 14.32 10.31
N THR A 158 -10.55 13.03 10.55
CA THR A 158 -11.08 12.36 11.75
C THR A 158 -10.18 11.20 12.18
N ASP A 159 -10.15 10.90 13.47
CA ASP A 159 -9.60 9.67 14.03
C ASP A 159 -10.30 9.39 15.38
N ILE A 160 -10.28 8.14 15.83
CA ILE A 160 -10.80 7.76 17.15
C ILE A 160 -9.87 8.21 18.29
N ILE A 161 -8.62 8.57 17.98
CA ILE A 161 -7.62 9.05 18.94
C ILE A 161 -7.33 10.54 18.66
N ASP A 162 -7.87 11.42 19.51
CA ASP A 162 -7.74 12.88 19.36
C ASP A 162 -6.29 13.36 19.24
N ASP A 163 -5.36 12.76 19.98
CA ASP A 163 -3.95 13.19 19.95
C ASP A 163 -3.29 12.96 18.59
N LYS A 164 -3.78 12.00 17.79
CA LYS A 164 -3.30 11.84 16.41
C LYS A 164 -3.78 12.96 15.51
N VAL A 165 -5.04 13.39 15.68
CA VAL A 165 -5.62 14.53 14.96
C VAL A 165 -4.84 15.81 15.31
N LYS A 166 -4.56 16.05 16.60
CA LYS A 166 -3.78 17.21 17.05
C LYS A 166 -2.41 17.29 16.37
N ARG A 167 -1.69 16.17 16.24
CA ARG A 167 -0.39 16.13 15.56
C ARG A 167 -0.46 16.51 14.08
N ILE A 168 -1.55 16.20 13.40
CA ILE A 168 -1.75 16.65 12.01
C ILE A 168 -2.00 18.16 11.99
N LEU A 169 -2.83 18.68 12.90
CA LEU A 169 -3.15 20.10 12.99
C LEU A 169 -1.95 21.00 13.37
N GLU A 170 -0.87 20.43 13.89
CA GLU A 170 0.39 21.17 14.12
C GLU A 170 1.04 21.63 12.80
N THR A 171 0.83 20.91 11.69
CA THR A 171 1.48 21.20 10.39
C THR A 171 0.51 21.66 9.31
N VAL A 172 -0.79 21.38 9.43
CA VAL A 172 -1.81 21.73 8.42
C VAL A 172 -3.06 22.35 9.04
N LYS A 173 -3.82 23.09 8.23
CA LYS A 173 -5.18 23.51 8.62
C LYS A 173 -6.20 22.53 8.04
N ALA A 174 -7.03 21.97 8.91
CA ALA A 174 -8.09 21.04 8.55
C ALA A 174 -9.32 21.23 9.46
N TYR A 175 -10.49 20.88 8.97
CA TYR A 175 -11.71 20.76 9.77
C TYR A 175 -11.72 19.39 10.44
N VAL A 176 -11.87 19.36 11.76
CA VAL A 176 -12.04 18.10 12.49
C VAL A 176 -13.52 17.75 12.51
N VAL A 177 -13.85 16.54 12.05
CA VAL A 177 -15.22 16.00 12.08
C VAL A 177 -15.25 14.74 12.93
N LYS A 178 -16.44 14.38 13.43
CA LYS A 178 -16.57 13.14 14.20
C LYS A 178 -16.39 11.91 13.29
N PRO A 179 -15.88 10.78 13.82
CA PRO A 179 -15.64 9.58 13.03
C PRO A 179 -16.86 9.09 12.26
N GLU A 180 -18.05 9.18 12.85
CA GLU A 180 -19.31 8.79 12.24
C GLU A 180 -19.79 9.77 11.17
N GLU A 181 -19.46 11.06 11.26
CA GLU A 181 -19.91 12.13 10.35
C GLU A 181 -19.07 12.20 9.07
N ILE A 182 -17.87 11.60 9.05
CA ILE A 182 -16.91 11.70 7.93
C ILE A 182 -17.51 11.26 6.59
N TYR A 183 -18.46 10.33 6.58
CA TYR A 183 -19.07 9.79 5.37
C TYR A 183 -20.11 10.72 4.74
N ASP A 184 -20.64 11.68 5.50
CA ASP A 184 -21.68 12.61 5.05
C ASP A 184 -21.13 13.99 4.65
N VAL A 185 -19.83 14.21 4.89
CA VAL A 185 -19.12 15.46 4.60
C VAL A 185 -19.33 15.84 3.14
N ASP A 186 -19.65 17.11 2.92
CA ASP A 186 -19.73 17.70 1.58
C ASP A 186 -18.31 17.93 1.04
N ALA A 187 -17.71 16.87 0.52
CA ALA A 187 -16.39 16.88 -0.10
C ALA A 187 -16.38 16.05 -1.38
N GLU A 188 -15.47 16.36 -2.32
CA GLU A 188 -15.42 15.63 -3.58
C GLU A 188 -14.59 14.33 -3.51
N ILE A 189 -13.62 14.26 -2.61
CA ILE A 189 -12.74 13.08 -2.45
C ILE A 189 -12.85 12.49 -1.04
N PHE A 190 -13.03 11.18 -0.96
CA PHE A 190 -12.87 10.42 0.27
C PHE A 190 -11.58 9.61 0.26
N SER A 191 -10.79 9.72 1.32
CA SER A 191 -9.50 9.06 1.50
C SER A 191 -9.51 8.21 2.77
N PRO A 192 -9.90 6.92 2.68
CA PRO A 192 -9.80 6.00 3.81
C PRO A 192 -8.34 5.63 4.08
N THR A 193 -7.86 5.92 5.29
CA THR A 193 -6.47 5.64 5.72
C THR A 193 -6.38 4.92 7.07
N ALA A 194 -7.53 4.46 7.61
CA ALA A 194 -7.63 3.80 8.90
C ALA A 194 -7.80 2.27 8.78
N LEU A 195 -9.00 1.80 8.40
CA LEU A 195 -9.41 0.40 8.43
C LEU A 195 -9.92 -0.07 7.06
N GLY A 196 -9.88 -1.38 6.84
CA GLY A 196 -10.54 -2.03 5.71
C GLY A 196 -12.05 -2.20 5.93
N GLY A 197 -12.76 -2.68 4.90
CA GLY A 197 -14.20 -2.93 4.91
C GLY A 197 -15.05 -1.67 4.98
N ILE A 198 -14.46 -0.50 4.76
CA ILE A 198 -15.15 0.78 4.97
C ILE A 198 -16.09 1.16 3.85
N ILE A 199 -15.93 0.55 2.68
CA ILE A 199 -16.84 0.70 1.56
C ILE A 199 -17.75 -0.52 1.59
N ASN A 200 -18.96 -0.30 2.11
CA ASN A 200 -19.99 -1.32 2.31
C ASN A 200 -21.39 -0.75 2.05
N ASP A 201 -22.42 -1.57 2.24
CA ASP A 201 -23.83 -1.18 2.02
C ASP A 201 -24.23 0.09 2.80
N ASP A 202 -23.81 0.17 4.07
CA ASP A 202 -24.19 1.26 4.96
C ASP A 202 -23.50 2.57 4.56
N THR A 203 -22.19 2.53 4.30
CA THR A 203 -21.42 3.74 3.99
C THR A 203 -21.66 4.24 2.57
N LEU A 204 -21.79 3.35 1.57
CA LEU A 204 -22.07 3.72 0.18
C LEU A 204 -23.39 4.47 0.00
N SER A 205 -24.35 4.25 0.89
CA SER A 205 -25.64 4.95 0.88
C SER A 205 -25.50 6.43 1.25
N ARG A 206 -24.44 6.78 2.00
CA ARG A 206 -24.19 8.10 2.58
C ARG A 206 -23.26 8.97 1.72
N PHE A 207 -22.42 8.33 0.91
CA PHE A 207 -21.38 9.02 0.14
C PHE A 207 -21.95 10.05 -0.83
N LYS A 208 -21.40 11.27 -0.74
CA LYS A 208 -21.53 12.35 -1.73
C LYS A 208 -20.26 12.52 -2.57
N PHE A 209 -19.25 11.69 -2.32
CA PHE A 209 -17.93 11.78 -2.94
C PHE A 209 -17.97 11.38 -4.41
N GLU A 210 -17.13 12.03 -5.18
CA GLU A 210 -16.91 11.74 -6.59
C GLU A 210 -15.75 10.76 -6.81
N ILE A 211 -14.77 10.78 -5.88
CA ILE A 211 -13.55 9.98 -5.94
C ILE A 211 -13.32 9.32 -4.58
N ILE A 212 -12.91 8.05 -4.60
CA ILE A 212 -12.36 7.36 -3.44
C ILE A 212 -10.90 6.98 -3.74
N ALA A 213 -9.98 7.55 -2.96
CA ALA A 213 -8.54 7.39 -3.13
C ALA A 213 -7.84 7.42 -1.76
N GLY A 214 -7.67 6.25 -1.15
CA GLY A 214 -7.15 6.10 0.21
C GLY A 214 -5.98 5.13 0.36
N GLY A 215 -5.24 5.27 1.46
CA GLY A 215 -4.10 4.41 1.80
C GLY A 215 -4.46 3.12 2.56
N ALA A 216 -5.69 2.96 3.05
CA ALA A 216 -6.12 1.77 3.78
C ALA A 216 -6.07 0.51 2.90
N ASN A 217 -5.89 -0.67 3.50
CA ASN A 217 -5.93 -1.95 2.80
C ASN A 217 -7.32 -2.60 2.93
N ASN A 218 -7.73 -3.37 1.93
CA ASN A 218 -9.02 -4.07 1.84
C ASN A 218 -10.20 -3.10 1.99
N GLN A 219 -10.22 -2.01 1.22
CA GLN A 219 -11.20 -0.93 1.41
C GLN A 219 -12.64 -1.35 1.10
N LEU A 220 -12.82 -2.19 0.07
CA LEU A 220 -14.10 -2.82 -0.25
C LEU A 220 -14.35 -3.97 0.72
N GLU A 221 -15.51 -3.98 1.39
CA GLU A 221 -15.90 -5.12 2.24
C GLU A 221 -16.19 -6.38 1.40
N ASP A 222 -16.90 -6.23 0.29
CA ASP A 222 -17.10 -7.26 -0.73
C ASP A 222 -16.69 -6.67 -2.09
N GLU A 223 -15.58 -7.15 -2.64
CA GLU A 223 -15.04 -6.67 -3.91
C GLU A 223 -16.02 -6.88 -5.08
N ASN A 224 -16.75 -8.01 -5.10
CA ASN A 224 -17.66 -8.35 -6.20
C ASN A 224 -18.90 -7.46 -6.20
N LYS A 225 -19.37 -7.08 -5.02
CA LYS A 225 -20.58 -6.27 -4.84
C LYS A 225 -20.26 -4.78 -4.83
N HIS A 226 -19.42 -4.33 -3.90
CA HIS A 226 -19.20 -2.91 -3.63
C HIS A 226 -18.41 -2.23 -4.75
N GLY A 227 -17.51 -2.95 -5.43
CA GLY A 227 -16.84 -2.43 -6.61
C GLY A 227 -17.80 -2.12 -7.77
N LYS A 228 -18.84 -2.93 -7.95
CA LYS A 228 -19.88 -2.70 -8.95
C LYS A 228 -20.81 -1.56 -8.53
N MET A 229 -21.21 -1.50 -7.26
CA MET A 229 -22.03 -0.39 -6.74
C MET A 229 -21.36 0.97 -6.89
N LEU A 230 -20.05 1.07 -6.66
CA LEU A 230 -19.27 2.31 -6.90
C LEU A 230 -19.35 2.74 -8.35
N MET A 231 -19.12 1.79 -9.27
CA MET A 231 -19.19 2.04 -10.70
C MET A 231 -20.60 2.49 -11.14
N ASP A 232 -21.65 1.84 -10.64
CA ASP A 232 -23.04 2.17 -10.97
C ASP A 232 -23.47 3.53 -10.41
N LYS A 233 -22.89 3.95 -9.27
CA LYS A 233 -23.04 5.31 -8.70
C LYS A 233 -22.17 6.37 -9.39
N GLY A 234 -21.28 5.99 -10.30
CA GLY A 234 -20.35 6.92 -10.95
C GLY A 234 -19.26 7.47 -10.02
N ILE A 235 -18.99 6.79 -8.90
CA ILE A 235 -17.92 7.12 -7.96
C ILE A 235 -16.63 6.47 -8.46
N LEU A 236 -15.62 7.28 -8.74
CA LEU A 236 -14.34 6.81 -9.25
C LEU A 236 -13.50 6.25 -8.09
N TYR A 237 -13.18 4.96 -8.15
CA TYR A 237 -12.41 4.28 -7.10
C TYR A 237 -11.00 3.93 -7.57
N ALA A 238 -9.98 4.42 -6.86
CA ALA A 238 -8.61 3.96 -7.01
C ALA A 238 -8.39 2.67 -6.21
N PRO A 239 -8.09 1.52 -6.84
CA PRO A 239 -7.90 0.27 -6.12
C PRO A 239 -6.79 0.39 -5.08
N ASP A 240 -7.12 -0.02 -3.85
CA ASP A 240 -6.32 0.17 -2.65
C ASP A 240 -4.88 -0.33 -2.79
N TYR A 241 -4.68 -1.57 -3.23
CA TYR A 241 -3.37 -2.20 -3.37
C TYR A 241 -2.52 -1.57 -4.48
N VAL A 242 -3.13 -0.81 -5.39
CA VAL A 242 -2.44 -0.03 -6.41
C VAL A 242 -1.99 1.31 -5.82
N ILE A 243 -2.92 2.07 -5.27
CA ILE A 243 -2.67 3.43 -4.81
C ILE A 243 -1.76 3.47 -3.57
N ASN A 244 -1.83 2.46 -2.71
CA ASN A 244 -0.99 2.34 -1.51
C ASN A 244 0.32 1.55 -1.73
N SER A 245 0.70 1.26 -2.98
CA SER A 245 1.88 0.46 -3.28
C SER A 245 3.22 1.15 -2.93
N GLY A 246 3.19 2.44 -2.59
CA GLY A 246 4.38 3.22 -2.23
C GLY A 246 5.20 2.59 -1.08
N GLY A 247 4.55 1.95 -0.11
CA GLY A 247 5.25 1.27 0.97
C GLY A 247 6.06 0.06 0.48
N LEU A 248 5.50 -0.73 -0.44
CA LEU A 248 6.22 -1.85 -1.06
C LEU A 248 7.36 -1.36 -1.96
N ILE A 249 7.12 -0.28 -2.72
CA ILE A 249 8.15 0.38 -3.52
C ILE A 249 9.31 0.81 -2.61
N ASN A 250 9.03 1.46 -1.48
CA ASN A 250 10.03 1.92 -0.52
C ASN A 250 10.94 0.79 -0.03
N VAL A 251 10.35 -0.27 0.53
CA VAL A 251 11.13 -1.39 1.09
C VAL A 251 11.82 -2.22 0.00
N SER A 252 11.30 -2.24 -1.24
CA SER A 252 11.97 -2.92 -2.35
C SER A 252 13.27 -2.22 -2.78
N ASN A 253 13.36 -0.89 -2.62
CA ASN A 253 14.59 -0.15 -2.93
C ASN A 253 15.72 -0.49 -1.97
N GLU A 254 15.40 -0.96 -0.76
CA GLU A 254 16.39 -1.38 0.23
C GLU A 254 17.27 -2.53 -0.29
N LEU A 255 16.71 -3.41 -1.13
CA LEU A 255 17.41 -4.54 -1.74
C LEU A 255 18.52 -4.13 -2.71
N GLU A 256 18.53 -2.87 -3.14
CA GLU A 256 19.45 -2.33 -4.14
C GLU A 256 20.32 -1.19 -3.58
N GLY A 257 20.29 -0.98 -2.26
CA GLY A 257 20.88 0.19 -1.60
C GLY A 257 19.87 1.33 -1.53
N TYR A 258 19.34 1.59 -0.32
CA TYR A 258 18.22 2.50 -0.15
C TYR A 258 18.58 3.95 -0.52
N ARG A 259 17.74 4.53 -1.39
CA ARG A 259 17.78 5.92 -1.82
C ARG A 259 16.38 6.49 -1.83
N GLN A 260 16.10 7.42 -0.90
CA GLN A 260 14.75 7.97 -0.73
C GLN A 260 14.26 8.72 -1.97
N ASP A 261 15.15 9.45 -2.66
CA ASP A 261 14.85 10.15 -3.91
C ASP A 261 14.41 9.18 -5.01
N ARG A 262 15.06 8.01 -5.09
CA ARG A 262 14.69 6.95 -6.02
C ARG A 262 13.33 6.33 -5.67
N ALA A 263 13.08 6.05 -4.39
CA ALA A 263 11.80 5.50 -3.92
C ALA A 263 10.64 6.47 -4.20
N MET A 264 10.82 7.77 -3.94
CA MET A 264 9.85 8.81 -4.27
C MET A 264 9.61 8.89 -5.78
N LYS A 265 10.68 8.86 -6.59
CA LYS A 265 10.56 8.89 -8.06
C LYS A 265 9.81 7.68 -8.62
N GLN A 266 9.99 6.50 -8.03
CA GLN A 266 9.22 5.32 -8.41
C GLN A 266 7.76 5.41 -7.96
N ALA A 267 7.50 5.99 -6.79
CA ALA A 267 6.13 6.24 -6.31
C ALA A 267 5.37 7.23 -7.19
N GLU A 268 6.03 8.20 -7.86
CA GLU A 268 5.39 9.05 -8.90
C GLU A 268 4.72 8.20 -10.00
N GLY A 269 5.31 7.04 -10.32
CA GLY A 269 4.79 6.10 -11.32
C GLY A 269 3.41 5.54 -10.99
N ILE A 270 2.95 5.63 -9.74
CA ILE A 270 1.59 5.25 -9.32
C ILE A 270 0.54 6.07 -10.09
N TYR A 271 0.83 7.33 -10.43
CA TYR A 271 -0.05 8.15 -11.27
C TYR A 271 -0.39 7.46 -12.59
N GLU A 272 0.62 7.01 -13.33
CA GLU A 272 0.44 6.35 -14.63
C GLU A 272 -0.17 4.95 -14.49
N ILE A 273 0.10 4.24 -13.39
CA ILE A 273 -0.52 2.94 -13.12
C ILE A 273 -2.02 3.13 -12.88
N VAL A 274 -2.42 4.07 -12.01
CA VAL A 274 -3.83 4.38 -11.73
C VAL A 274 -4.54 4.80 -13.01
N LYS A 275 -3.94 5.70 -13.80
CA LYS A 275 -4.48 6.11 -15.10
C LYS A 275 -4.74 4.92 -16.04
N LYS A 276 -3.80 3.97 -16.16
CA LYS A 276 -3.99 2.75 -16.96
C LYS A 276 -5.14 1.89 -16.44
N VAL A 277 -5.26 1.72 -15.12
CA VAL A 277 -6.37 0.99 -14.50
C VAL A 277 -7.72 1.64 -14.85
N LEU A 278 -7.81 2.97 -14.75
CA LEU A 278 -9.01 3.73 -15.10
C LEU A 278 -9.36 3.61 -16.59
N THR A 279 -8.35 3.67 -17.47
CA THR A 279 -8.54 3.44 -18.92
C THR A 279 -9.10 2.04 -19.20
N ILE A 280 -8.50 0.99 -18.64
CA ILE A 280 -8.96 -0.40 -18.81
C ILE A 280 -10.40 -0.57 -18.29
N SER A 281 -10.69 0.01 -17.11
CA SER A 281 -12.02 -0.02 -16.50
C SER A 281 -13.08 0.59 -17.41
N LYS A 282 -12.77 1.75 -18.02
CA LYS A 282 -13.66 2.47 -18.94
C LYS A 282 -13.84 1.75 -20.27
N GLU A 283 -12.75 1.32 -20.91
CA GLU A 283 -12.78 0.64 -22.21
C GLU A 283 -13.53 -0.70 -22.16
N GLN A 284 -13.41 -1.42 -21.05
CA GLN A 284 -14.00 -2.75 -20.89
C GLN A 284 -15.28 -2.76 -20.06
N ASN A 285 -15.72 -1.59 -19.56
CA ASN A 285 -16.89 -1.43 -18.71
C ASN A 285 -16.89 -2.40 -17.50
N ILE A 286 -15.76 -2.45 -16.77
CA ILE A 286 -15.57 -3.29 -15.57
C ILE A 286 -15.15 -2.43 -14.37
N PRO A 287 -15.43 -2.86 -13.12
CA PRO A 287 -14.93 -2.18 -11.94
C PRO A 287 -13.40 -2.05 -11.90
N THR A 288 -12.89 -0.97 -11.29
CA THR A 288 -11.46 -0.65 -11.29
C THR A 288 -10.60 -1.71 -10.60
N HIS A 289 -11.09 -2.36 -9.54
CA HIS A 289 -10.38 -3.47 -8.88
C HIS A 289 -10.19 -4.70 -9.80
N VAL A 290 -11.14 -4.95 -10.70
CA VAL A 290 -11.01 -6.01 -11.73
C VAL A 290 -10.02 -5.58 -12.81
N ALA A 291 -10.09 -4.32 -13.24
CA ALA A 291 -9.15 -3.75 -14.21
C ALA A 291 -7.70 -3.79 -13.70
N SER A 292 -7.46 -3.51 -12.41
CA SER A 292 -6.13 -3.61 -11.81
C SER A 292 -5.64 -5.05 -11.71
N ASN A 293 -6.53 -6.03 -11.49
CA ASN A 293 -6.16 -7.45 -11.54
C ASN A 293 -5.69 -7.87 -12.94
N LYS A 294 -6.42 -7.45 -13.98
CA LYS A 294 -6.03 -7.70 -15.39
C LYS A 294 -4.66 -7.10 -15.71
N LEU A 295 -4.39 -5.88 -15.26
CA LEU A 295 -3.10 -5.22 -15.48
C LEU A 295 -1.94 -6.00 -14.81
N ALA A 296 -2.15 -6.47 -13.58
CA ALA A 296 -1.17 -7.28 -12.88
C ALA A 296 -0.91 -8.63 -13.59
N GLU A 297 -1.98 -9.35 -13.96
CA GLU A 297 -1.91 -10.64 -14.66
C GLU A 297 -1.25 -10.51 -16.04
N GLU A 298 -1.54 -9.44 -16.77
CA GLU A 298 -0.89 -9.15 -18.04
C GLU A 298 0.63 -8.97 -17.87
N ARG A 299 1.06 -8.22 -16.85
CA ARG A 299 2.49 -8.06 -16.56
C ARG A 299 3.13 -9.39 -16.19
N LEU A 300 2.50 -10.17 -15.31
CA LEU A 300 3.01 -11.49 -14.91
C LEU A 300 3.21 -12.41 -16.12
N ARG A 301 2.23 -12.45 -17.04
CA ARG A 301 2.31 -13.23 -18.27
C ARG A 301 3.42 -12.73 -19.21
N LYS A 302 3.48 -11.42 -19.46
CA LYS A 302 4.46 -10.82 -20.40
C LYS A 302 5.89 -10.96 -19.88
N ILE A 303 6.16 -10.54 -18.64
CA ILE A 303 7.50 -10.57 -18.04
C ILE A 303 7.91 -12.01 -17.72
N GLY A 304 6.99 -12.83 -17.21
CA GLY A 304 7.23 -14.27 -16.99
C GLY A 304 7.57 -15.02 -18.28
N GLY A 305 7.04 -14.58 -19.43
CA GLY A 305 7.36 -15.12 -20.74
C GLY A 305 8.83 -14.93 -21.16
N ILE A 306 9.50 -13.87 -20.70
CA ILE A 306 10.92 -13.60 -21.01
C ILE A 306 11.82 -14.73 -20.50
N ARG A 307 11.49 -15.32 -19.34
CA ARG A 307 12.26 -16.43 -18.76
C ARG A 307 12.20 -17.73 -19.58
N LYS A 308 11.35 -17.80 -20.61
CA LYS A 308 11.32 -18.93 -21.56
C LYS A 308 12.38 -18.80 -22.66
N ILE A 309 12.96 -17.62 -22.84
CA ILE A 309 14.03 -17.38 -23.80
C ILE A 309 15.32 -17.87 -23.18
N TYR A 310 16.02 -18.79 -23.86
CA TYR A 310 17.35 -19.22 -23.43
C TYR A 310 18.31 -18.02 -23.46
N SER A 311 18.86 -17.71 -22.30
CA SER A 311 20.09 -16.93 -22.16
C SER A 311 21.16 -17.91 -21.68
N GLY A 312 22.42 -17.73 -22.07
CA GLY A 312 23.53 -18.52 -21.53
C GLY A 312 23.70 -18.34 -20.01
N TYR A 313 24.84 -18.74 -19.46
CA TYR A 313 25.18 -18.44 -18.05
C TYR A 313 25.40 -16.94 -17.86
N SER A 314 24.32 -16.19 -17.74
CA SER A 314 24.34 -14.82 -17.25
C SER A 314 23.93 -14.85 -15.78
N THR A 315 24.85 -14.45 -14.90
CA THR A 315 24.59 -14.19 -13.48
C THR A 315 23.85 -12.87 -13.27
N PHE A 316 23.36 -12.22 -14.34
CA PHE A 316 22.64 -10.96 -14.26
C PHE A 316 21.25 -11.16 -13.68
N SER A 317 21.13 -11.04 -12.35
CA SER A 317 19.85 -11.08 -11.65
C SER A 317 19.02 -9.80 -11.82
N GLY A 318 19.61 -8.74 -12.38
CA GLY A 318 19.02 -7.41 -12.48
C GLY A 318 18.99 -6.64 -11.16
N ARG A 319 19.59 -7.16 -10.07
CA ARG A 319 19.77 -6.43 -8.81
C ARG A 319 21.00 -5.56 -8.89
N LEU A 320 20.84 -4.26 -8.65
CA LEU A 320 21.93 -3.26 -8.69
C LEU A 320 23.11 -3.60 -7.76
N GLY A 321 22.90 -4.42 -6.71
CA GLY A 321 23.95 -4.86 -5.78
C GLY A 321 24.70 -6.15 -6.16
N GLU A 322 24.33 -6.85 -7.25
CA GLU A 322 25.06 -8.05 -7.70
C GLU A 322 26.08 -7.75 -8.81
N LEU A 323 26.24 -6.48 -9.19
CA LEU A 323 27.24 -6.03 -10.18
C LEU A 323 28.66 -5.86 -9.60
N SER A 324 28.85 -6.12 -8.30
CA SER A 324 30.14 -6.00 -7.62
C SER A 324 30.55 -7.33 -7.00
N GLU A 325 30.93 -8.29 -7.84
CA GLU A 325 31.80 -9.43 -7.49
C GLU A 325 32.16 -10.16 -8.80
N MET A 326 32.99 -9.50 -9.62
CA MET A 326 33.91 -10.13 -10.57
C MET A 326 35.26 -9.43 -10.46
#